data_AF-A0AAD7MYC7-F1
#
_entry.id   AF-A0AAD7MYC7-F1
#
_cell.length_a   1.000
_cell.length_b   1.000
_cell.length_c   1.000
_cell.angle_alpha   90.00
_cell.angle_beta   90.00
_cell.angle_gamma   90.00
#
_symmetry.space_group_name_H-M   'P 1'
#
loop_
_entity.id
_entity.type
_entity.pdbx_description
1 polymer ?
#
loop_
_entity_poly.entity_id
_entity_poly.type
_entity_poly.pdbx_seq_one_letter_code
_entity_poly.pdbx_strand_id
1 'polypeptide(L)' 'LQVVNIDTITCASHLIGVYGAAELPEDFHFSDSLDAFDTYFVNPYADHHMQEFVA' A
#
# COMPACT_ATOMS: atom_id res chain seq x y z
N LEU A 1 -0.85 -15.90 2.67
CA LEU A 1 -0.87 -14.60 1.97
C LEU A 1 -2.34 -14.20 1.87
N GLN A 2 -2.75 -13.09 2.50
CA GLN A 2 -4.13 -12.61 2.50
C GLN A 2 -4.19 -11.35 1.63
N VAL A 3 -5.15 -11.28 0.71
CA VAL A 3 -5.41 -10.08 -0.09
C VAL A 3 -6.46 -9.27 0.66
N VAL A 4 -6.18 -8.00 0.93
CA VAL A 4 -7.07 -7.07 1.64
C VAL A 4 -7.28 -5.83 0.77
N ASN A 5 -8.48 -5.27 0.78
CA ASN A 5 -8.78 -4.04 0.05
C ASN A 5 -8.12 -2.85 0.77
N ILE A 6 -7.49 -1.94 0.03
CA ILE A 6 -6.82 -0.76 0.57
C ILE A 6 -7.79 0.16 1.35
N ASP A 7 -9.06 0.18 0.97
CA ASP A 7 -10.13 0.93 1.67
C ASP A 7 -10.44 0.38 3.07
N THR A 8 -10.01 -0.86 3.36
CA THR A 8 -10.19 -1.50 4.67
C THR A 8 -9.03 -1.23 5.63
N ILE A 9 -8.03 -0.45 5.19
CA ILE A 9 -6.86 -0.11 5.98
C ILE A 9 -7.15 1.20 6.74
N THR A 10 -7.55 1.08 8.00
CA THR A 10 -8.02 2.21 8.84
C THR A 10 -6.88 3.00 9.51
N CYS A 11 -5.62 2.61 9.32
CA CYS A 11 -4.45 3.26 9.90
C CYS A 11 -3.31 3.42 8.87
N ALA A 12 -2.28 4.19 9.19
CA ALA A 12 -1.12 4.32 8.30
C ALA A 12 -0.35 3.00 8.24
N SER A 13 -0.26 2.39 7.04
CA SER A 13 0.57 1.22 6.76
C SER A 13 1.73 1.55 5.86
N HIS A 14 2.88 0.92 6.12
CA HIS A 14 3.92 0.77 5.12
C HIS A 14 3.45 -0.20 4.03
N LEU A 15 2.82 0.38 3.00
CA LEU A 15 2.42 -0.30 1.78
C LEU A 15 3.56 -0.29 0.76
N ILE A 16 3.76 -1.42 0.10
CA ILE A 16 4.71 -1.55 -1.00
C ILE A 16 3.91 -1.95 -2.24
N GLY A 17 3.82 -1.06 -3.23
CA GLY A 17 3.14 -1.33 -4.50
C GLY A 17 3.80 -2.48 -5.25
N VAL A 18 2.99 -3.34 -5.87
CA VAL A 18 3.50 -4.37 -6.78
C VAL A 18 3.88 -3.71 -8.10
N TYR A 19 5.19 -3.66 -8.38
CA TYR A 19 5.70 -3.05 -9.60
C TYR A 19 5.38 -3.89 -10.84
N GLY A 20 4.93 -3.21 -11.90
CA GLY A 20 4.80 -3.77 -13.24
C GLY A 20 6.07 -3.60 -14.07
N ALA A 21 5.94 -3.67 -15.39
CA ALA A 21 7.03 -3.44 -16.33
C ALA A 21 7.27 -1.96 -16.66
N ALA A 22 6.43 -1.06 -16.14
CA ALA A 22 6.50 0.37 -16.38
C ALA A 22 7.21 1.09 -15.22
N GLU A 23 7.98 2.11 -15.57
CA GLU A 23 8.64 3.01 -14.62
C GLU A 23 7.69 4.16 -14.25
N LEU A 24 7.84 4.69 -13.03
CA LEU A 24 7.13 5.91 -12.63
C LEU A 24 7.73 7.13 -13.35
N PRO A 25 6.92 8.13 -13.71
CA PRO A 25 7.42 9.42 -14.20
C PRO A 25 8.40 10.07 -13.22
N GLU A 26 9.37 10.85 -13.73
CA GLU A 26 10.35 11.55 -12.89
C GLU A 26 9.69 12.60 -11.96
N ASP A 27 8.58 13.18 -12.40
CA ASP A 27 7.76 14.16 -11.68
C ASP A 27 6.57 13.55 -10.93
N PHE A 28 6.58 12.23 -10.73
CA PHE A 28 5.52 11.53 -10.01
C PHE A 28 5.36 12.07 -8.58
N HIS A 29 4.15 12.53 -8.25
CA HIS A 29 3.87 13.07 -6.94
C HIS A 29 3.59 11.94 -5.95
N PHE A 30 4.30 11.94 -4.81
CA PHE A 30 4.21 10.85 -3.83
C PHE A 30 2.78 10.61 -3.30
N SER A 31 1.91 11.62 -3.30
CA SER A 31 0.49 11.46 -2.88
C SER A 31 -0.31 10.56 -3.81
N ASP A 32 0.09 10.40 -5.07
CA ASP A 32 -0.61 9.56 -6.05
C ASP A 32 -0.21 8.08 -5.90
N SER A 33 0.69 7.75 -4.96
CA SER A 33 1.22 6.39 -4.78
C SER A 33 0.14 5.35 -4.42
N LEU A 34 -1.00 5.75 -3.86
CA LEU A 34 -2.11 4.85 -3.53
C LEU A 34 -3.02 4.53 -4.74
N ASP A 35 -2.96 5.36 -5.77
CA ASP A 35 -3.73 5.17 -7.01
C ASP A 35 -2.86 4.61 -8.15
N ALA A 36 -1.53 4.67 -8.00
CA ALA A 36 -0.58 4.27 -9.03
C ALA A 36 -0.38 2.75 -9.16
N PHE A 37 -0.80 1.94 -8.18
CA PHE A 37 -0.63 0.48 -8.22
C PHE A 37 -1.96 -0.24 -7.96
N ASP A 38 -2.21 -1.31 -8.73
CA ASP A 38 -3.43 -2.11 -8.58
C ASP A 38 -3.42 -2.98 -7.32
N THR A 39 -2.23 -3.33 -6.81
CA THR A 39 -2.08 -4.21 -5.66
C THR A 39 -0.88 -3.80 -4.81
N TYR A 40 -0.99 -4.05 -3.49
CA TYR A 40 0.01 -3.70 -2.50
C TYR A 40 0.34 -4.89 -1.59
N PHE A 41 1.60 -4.99 -1.20
CA PHE A 41 2.02 -5.79 -0.06
C PHE A 41 1.94 -4.95 1.21
N VAL A 42 1.34 -5.53 2.25
CA VAL A 42 1.30 -4.96 3.60
C VAL A 42 2.42 -5.59 4.41
N ASN A 43 3.29 -4.79 5.02
CA ASN A 43 4.31 -5.28 5.93
C ASN A 43 3.81 -5.22 7.39
N PRO A 44 3.44 -6.35 8.01
CA PRO A 44 2.93 -6.36 9.38
C PRO A 44 4.01 -6.09 10.44
N TYR A 45 5.29 -6.01 10.06
CA TYR A 45 6.41 -5.81 10.98
C TYR A 45 7.02 -4.40 10.91
N ALA A 46 6.82 -3.69 9.79
CA ALA A 46 7.30 -2.32 9.64
C ALA A 46 6.43 -1.32 10.42
N ASP A 47 5.16 -1.66 10.67
CA ASP A 47 4.28 -0.87 11.52
C ASP A 47 4.11 -1.51 12.89
N HIS A 48 4.85 -0.98 13.87
CA HIS A 48 4.65 -1.30 15.28
C HIS A 48 3.27 -0.85 15.81
N HIS A 49 2.51 -0.06 15.02
CA HIS A 49 1.23 0.53 15.39
C HIS A 49 0.01 -0.01 14.62
N MET A 50 0.17 -0.96 13.70
CA MET A 50 -0.95 -1.44 12.89
C MET A 50 -1.38 -2.86 13.22
N GLN A 51 -2.45 -3.00 14.01
CA GLN A 51 -3.32 -4.16 13.93
C GLN A 51 -4.75 -3.77 14.33
N GLU A 52 -5.48 -3.07 13.46
CA GLU A 52 -6.95 -3.14 13.46
C GLU A 52 -7.45 -3.26 12.03
N PHE A 53 -7.75 -4.50 11.62
CA PHE A 53 -8.61 -4.77 10.48
C PHE A 53 -10.05 -4.60 10.96
N VAL A 54 -10.81 -3.69 10.36
CA VAL A 54 -12.26 -3.61 10.61
C VAL A 54 -12.89 -4.79 9.87
N ALA A 55 -13.50 -5.70 10.65
CA ALA A 55 -14.22 -6.88 10.16
C ALA A 55 -15.57 -6.52 9.55
#